data_AF-A0A5Q4SW32-F1
#
_entry.id   AF-A0A5Q4SW32-F1
#
_cell.length_a   1.000
_cell.length_b   1.000
_cell.length_c   1.000
_cell.angle_alpha   90.00
_cell.angle_beta   90.00
_cell.angle_gamma   90.00
#
_symmetry.space_group_name_H-M   'P 1'
#
loop_
_entity.id
_entity.type
_entity.pdbx_description
1 polymer ?
#
loop_
_entity_poly.entity_id
_entity_poly.type
_entity_poly.pdbx_seq_one_letter_code
_entity_poly.pdbx_strand_id
1 'polypeptide(L)' 'MADPKNEHAVVIDRHAHDIAVREIYGQRDRGLGAAGRYNVLADCYRAAAKEIGEIPSKVQAVTWVAHIERK' A
#
# COMPACT_ATOMS: atom_id res chain seq x y z
N MET A 1 -1.66 17.56 7.32
CA MET A 1 -1.63 16.16 7.77
C MET A 1 -2.77 15.43 7.07
N ALA A 2 -2.59 14.15 6.71
CA ALA A 2 -3.69 13.35 6.16
C ALA A 2 -4.74 13.10 7.26
N ASP A 3 -6.03 13.25 6.93
CA ASP A 3 -7.12 12.91 7.84
C ASP A 3 -7.16 11.39 8.05
N PRO A 4 -6.94 10.88 9.28
CA PRO A 4 -6.96 9.45 9.54
C PRO A 4 -8.34 8.81 9.38
N LYS A 5 -9.41 9.60 9.29
CA LYS A 5 -10.78 9.13 9.04
C LYS A 5 -11.17 9.17 7.56
N ASN A 6 -10.30 9.67 6.68
CA ASN A 6 -10.58 9.68 5.26
C ASN A 6 -10.64 8.25 4.71
N GLU A 7 -11.82 7.87 4.24
CA GLU A 7 -12.16 6.54 3.73
C GLU A 7 -11.41 6.13 2.45
N HIS A 8 -10.71 7.06 1.79
CA HIS A 8 -10.01 6.83 0.53
C HIS A 8 -8.51 7.11 0.60
N ALA A 9 -8.03 7.70 1.69
CA ALA A 9 -6.62 8.08 1.84
C ALA A 9 -5.74 6.84 2.05
N VAL A 10 -4.70 6.72 1.22
CA VAL A 10 -3.66 5.69 1.35
C VAL A 10 -2.35 6.23 0.81
N VAL A 11 -1.24 5.84 1.43
CA VAL A 11 0.11 6.17 0.97
C VAL A 11 0.79 4.90 0.51
N ILE A 12 1.19 4.85 -0.76
CA ILE A 12 1.97 3.72 -1.28
C ILE A 12 3.46 3.99 -1.07
N ASP A 13 4.01 3.34 -0.04
CA ASP A 13 5.44 3.30 0.22
C ASP A 13 6.09 2.04 -0.38
N ARG A 14 7.39 1.87 -0.12
CA ARG A 14 8.16 0.74 -0.65
C ARG A 14 7.69 -0.64 -0.16
N HIS A 15 7.13 -0.72 1.05
CA HIS A 15 6.68 -1.98 1.64
C HIS A 15 5.29 -2.34 1.16
N ALA A 16 4.40 -1.34 1.07
CA ALA A 16 3.09 -1.49 0.45
C ALA A 16 3.22 -1.97 -1.00
N HIS A 17 4.16 -1.39 -1.76
CA HIS A 17 4.48 -1.86 -3.10
C HIS A 17 4.89 -3.35 -3.09
N ASP A 18 5.92 -3.72 -2.32
CA ASP A 18 6.48 -5.07 -2.32
C ASP A 18 5.45 -6.13 -1.88
N ILE A 19 4.53 -5.77 -0.98
CA ILE A 19 3.40 -6.62 -0.60
C ILE A 19 2.42 -6.77 -1.76
N ALA A 20 2.00 -5.65 -2.39
CA ALA A 20 1.04 -5.66 -3.48
C ALA A 20 1.54 -6.46 -4.70
N VAL A 21 2.82 -6.33 -5.06
CA VAL A 21 3.43 -7.07 -6.19
C VAL A 21 3.97 -8.44 -5.78
N ARG A 22 3.93 -8.77 -4.49
CA ARG A 22 4.44 -10.02 -3.89
C ARG A 22 5.92 -10.29 -4.17
N GLU A 23 6.73 -9.25 -4.36
CA GLU A 23 8.16 -9.34 -4.68
C GLU A 23 8.95 -8.31 -3.86
N ILE A 24 10.11 -8.69 -3.32
CA ILE A 24 10.99 -7.79 -2.58
C ILE A 24 11.93 -7.08 -3.55
N TYR A 25 11.78 -5.77 -3.67
CA TYR A 25 12.58 -4.97 -4.61
C TYR A 25 13.94 -4.56 -4.04
N GLY A 26 14.10 -4.53 -2.71
CA GLY A 26 15.29 -4.00 -2.07
C GLY A 26 15.52 -2.55 -2.49
N GLN A 27 16.68 -2.26 -3.07
CA GLN A 27 17.07 -0.94 -3.60
C GLN A 27 16.64 -0.71 -5.06
N ARG A 28 16.00 -1.68 -5.72
CA ARG A 28 15.49 -1.49 -7.10
C ARG A 28 14.44 -0.40 -7.13
N ASP A 29 14.42 0.35 -8.24
CA ASP A 29 13.34 1.29 -8.51
C ASP A 29 12.01 0.56 -8.64
N ARG A 30 10.98 1.12 -8.02
CA ARG A 30 9.60 0.62 -8.04
C ARG A 30 8.73 1.41 -9.02
N GLY A 31 9.24 2.52 -9.56
CA GLY A 31 8.48 3.41 -10.44
C GLY A 31 7.28 4.07 -9.76
N LEU A 32 7.33 4.26 -8.44
CA LEU A 32 6.26 4.93 -7.67
C LEU A 32 6.16 6.44 -8.00
N GLY A 33 7.15 7.01 -8.67
CA GLY A 33 7.07 8.37 -9.21
C GLY A 33 6.12 8.51 -10.41
N ALA A 34 5.76 7.40 -11.07
CA ALA A 34 4.77 7.40 -12.14
C ALA A 34 3.35 7.39 -11.56
N ALA A 35 2.59 8.47 -11.77
CA ALA A 35 1.24 8.63 -11.25
C ALA A 35 0.32 7.45 -11.57
N GLY A 36 0.42 6.89 -12.78
CA GLY A 36 -0.39 5.73 -13.19
C GLY A 36 -0.15 4.50 -12.33
N ARG A 37 1.12 4.14 -12.08
CA ARG A 37 1.45 2.99 -11.24
C ARG A 37 1.05 3.22 -9.79
N TYR A 38 1.31 4.41 -9.26
CA TYR A 38 0.92 4.77 -7.91
C TYR A 38 -0.59 4.62 -7.71
N ASN A 39 -1.39 5.16 -8.64
CA ASN A 39 -2.85 5.11 -8.58
C ASN A 39 -3.38 3.67 -8.63
N VAL A 40 -2.85 2.83 -9.53
CA VAL A 40 -3.24 1.41 -9.60
C VAL A 40 -3.00 0.71 -8.27
N LEU A 41 -1.86 0.92 -7.63
CA LEU A 41 -1.58 0.32 -6.32
C LEU A 41 -2.49 0.90 -5.22
N ALA A 42 -2.73 2.21 -5.23
CA ALA A 42 -3.67 2.85 -4.31
C ALA A 42 -5.09 2.26 -4.44
N ASP A 43 -5.54 2.01 -5.67
CA ASP A 43 -6.84 1.39 -5.95
C ASP A 43 -6.92 -0.05 -5.45
N CYS A 44 -5.84 -0.83 -5.57
CA CYS A 44 -5.77 -2.17 -4.98
C CYS A 44 -5.93 -2.13 -3.44
N TYR A 45 -5.28 -1.19 -2.75
CA TYR A 45 -5.44 -1.05 -1.30
C TYR A 45 -6.86 -0.60 -0.92
N ARG A 46 -7.47 0.29 -1.71
CA ARG A 46 -8.87 0.69 -1.50
C ARG A 46 -9.83 -0.48 -1.67
N ALA A 47 -9.63 -1.29 -2.71
CA ALA A 47 -10.44 -2.47 -2.95
C ALA A 47 -10.30 -3.49 -1.81
N ALA A 48 -9.07 -3.79 -1.39
CA ALA A 48 -8.81 -4.72 -0.28
C ALA A 48 -9.42 -4.23 1.05
N ALA A 49 -9.28 -2.93 1.35
CA ALA A 49 -9.86 -2.34 2.54
C ALA A 49 -11.39 -2.44 2.54
N LYS A 50 -12.03 -2.16 1.40
CA LYS A 50 -13.46 -2.33 1.21
C LYS A 50 -13.91 -3.77 1.44
N GLU A 51 -13.16 -4.75 0.93
CA GLU A 51 -13.48 -6.18 1.05
C GLU A 51 -13.49 -6.64 2.51
N ILE A 52 -12.58 -6.12 3.35
CA ILE A 52 -12.47 -6.51 4.76
C ILE A 52 -13.17 -5.55 5.73
N GLY A 53 -13.85 -4.51 5.24
CA GLY A 53 -14.56 -3.53 6.07
C GLY A 53 -13.65 -2.58 6.85
N GLU A 54 -12.45 -2.30 6.34
CA GLU A 54 -11.48 -1.37 6.94
C GLU A 54 -11.20 -0.17 6.06
N ILE A 55 -10.41 0.79 6.57
CA ILE A 55 -9.95 1.94 5.78
C ILE A 55 -8.57 1.67 5.13
N PRO A 56 -8.30 2.20 3.93
CA PRO A 56 -7.09 1.90 3.17
C PRO A 56 -5.79 2.22 3.93
N SER A 57 -5.77 3.31 4.70
CA SER A 57 -4.63 3.70 5.52
C SER A 57 -4.29 2.69 6.63
N LYS A 58 -5.30 2.04 7.23
CA LYS A 58 -5.07 0.96 8.21
C LYS A 58 -4.54 -0.31 7.55
N VAL A 59 -5.09 -0.69 6.39
CA VAL A 59 -4.59 -1.83 5.61
C VAL A 59 -3.15 -1.60 5.18
N GLN A 60 -2.80 -0.36 4.80
CA GLN A 60 -1.42 -0.03 4.49
C GLN A 60 -0.52 -0.05 5.73
N ALA A 61 -0.99 0.42 6.88
CA ALA A 61 -0.19 0.41 8.11
C ALA A 61 0.27 -1.02 8.52
N VAL A 62 -0.55 -2.04 8.29
CA VAL A 62 -0.18 -3.45 8.59
C VAL A 62 0.80 -4.06 7.59
N THR A 63 1.06 -3.40 6.44
CA THR A 63 2.00 -3.92 5.44
C THR A 63 3.42 -4.02 5.94
N TRP A 64 3.82 -3.16 6.88
CA TRP A 64 5.13 -3.21 7.52
C TRP A 64 5.31 -4.50 8.32
N VAL A 65 4.30 -4.88 9.11
CA VAL A 65 4.28 -6.14 9.87
C VAL A 65 4.33 -7.33 8.91
N ALA A 66 3.44 -7.37 7.91
CA ALA A 66 3.43 -8.45 6.93
C ALA A 66 4.73 -8.53 6.11
N HIS A 67 5.42 -7.41 5.87
CA HIS A 67 6.69 -7.39 5.15
C HIS A 67 7.85 -7.94 5.98
N ILE A 68 7.92 -7.62 7.28
CA ILE A 68 8.99 -8.14 8.15
C ILE A 68 8.84 -9.64 8.42
N GLU A 69 7.61 -10.16 8.52
CA GLU A 69 7.33 -11.57 8.77
C GLU A 69 7.62 -12.48 7.57
N ARG A 70 7.89 -11.92 6.39
CA ARG A 70 8.26 -12.68 5.17
C ARG A 70 9.76 -12.96 5.06
N LYS A 71 10.57 -12.50 6.01
CA LYS A 71 12.02 -12.81 6.09
C LYS A 71 12.27 -13.99 7.02
#